data_AF-A0A1F4M8X4-F1
#
_entry.id   AF-A0A1F4M8X4-F1
#
_cell.length_a   1.000
_cell.length_b   1.000
_cell.length_c   1.000
_cell.angle_alpha   90.00
_cell.angle_beta   90.00
_cell.angle_gamma   90.00
#
_symmetry.space_group_name_H-M   'P 1'
#
loop_
_entity.id
_entity.type
_entity.pdbx_description
1 polymer ?
#
loop_
_entity_poly.entity_id
_entity_poly.type
_entity_poly.pdbx_seq_one_letter_code
_entity_poly.pdbx_strand_id
1 'polypeptide(L)'
;MAAHRHTRDLLRQTENAYGRFVPHQLLKLLNAQSILDLKLGEQTEKSMTILFSDIRDFTRLSEFMSPQQTFSFINSYLGEMEPVISAHGGIVDKYIGDAIMALFPSSADQGLQSAIAMLAQLKTYNEGRERASYPPVKIGIGLNTGIVMLGTIGGTQRMEGTVLSDAVNLASRLEETTKTYKTPLLISEHTLNALNNVDSYCIRFLDRIRVKGKTQPQSVYEVFDNDLEATRVGKLASRPQFEEGVTYYHLKLIDRAISLFQACLIQAPEDQPAQVYLQRCLNFQQTGHHEGTGEVGGTLEWRDEFLVGFDEIDNQHHELLAHINQVALMISREDSSGIEETMQFLGDYVHFHFDSEEKIMREVNYPLMNDHLREHRKLVEQFLRLKAEITSGSHDKLYLGFQIQLFLFDWFANHTTKTDRHLGKFIRDAKAKP
;
A
#
# COMPACT_ATOMS: atom_id res chain seq x y z
N MET A 1 47.30 -13.06 -27.15
CA MET A 1 46.68 -11.89 -26.48
C MET A 1 45.38 -11.41 -27.16
N ALA A 2 45.32 -11.30 -28.50
CA ALA A 2 44.09 -10.86 -29.20
C ALA A 2 42.88 -11.80 -29.02
N ALA A 3 43.06 -13.11 -29.11
CA ALA A 3 41.99 -14.09 -28.92
C ALA A 3 41.38 -14.03 -27.50
N HIS A 4 42.20 -13.89 -26.46
CA HIS A 4 41.73 -13.76 -25.08
C HIS A 4 40.93 -12.47 -24.84
N ARG A 5 41.31 -11.37 -25.50
CA ARG A 5 40.55 -10.10 -25.46
C ARG A 5 39.20 -10.27 -26.15
N HIS A 6 39.18 -10.86 -27.34
CA HIS A 6 37.94 -11.13 -28.09
C HIS A 6 36.96 -12.02 -27.31
N THR A 7 37.45 -13.09 -26.66
CA THR A 7 36.60 -13.95 -25.82
C THR A 7 36.02 -13.18 -24.62
N ARG A 8 36.80 -12.33 -23.95
CA ARG A 8 36.29 -11.52 -22.83
C ARG A 8 35.26 -10.50 -23.27
N ASP A 9 35.47 -9.88 -24.43
CA ASP A 9 34.53 -8.91 -25.00
C ASP A 9 33.21 -9.59 -25.38
N LEU A 10 33.27 -10.78 -26.00
CA LEU A 10 32.08 -11.57 -26.33
C LEU A 10 31.33 -12.01 -25.07
N LEU A 11 32.03 -12.52 -24.04
CA LEU A 11 31.41 -12.90 -22.77
C LEU A 11 30.71 -11.71 -22.11
N ARG A 12 31.33 -10.53 -22.11
CA ARG A 12 30.72 -9.31 -21.58
C ARG A 12 29.50 -8.87 -22.39
N GLN A 13 29.54 -9.00 -23.72
CA GLN A 13 28.39 -8.70 -24.58
C GLN A 13 27.23 -9.68 -24.32
N THR A 14 27.53 -10.97 -24.19
CA THR A 14 26.56 -12.01 -23.86
C THR A 14 25.95 -11.79 -22.48
N GLU A 15 26.76 -11.50 -21.47
CA GLU A 15 26.31 -11.16 -20.12
C GLU A 15 25.39 -9.93 -20.13
N ASN A 16 25.80 -8.85 -20.80
CA ASN A 16 24.97 -7.65 -20.95
C ASN A 16 23.66 -7.92 -21.69
N ALA A 17 23.65 -8.83 -22.68
CA ALA A 17 22.44 -9.21 -23.39
C ALA A 17 21.49 -10.00 -22.48
N TYR A 18 22.00 -10.96 -21.70
CA TYR A 18 21.21 -11.69 -20.70
C TYR A 18 20.73 -10.79 -19.56
N GLY A 19 21.52 -9.79 -19.16
CA GLY A 19 21.16 -8.79 -18.15
C GLY A 19 19.92 -7.95 -18.51
N ARG A 20 19.53 -7.91 -19.79
CA ARG A 20 18.26 -7.30 -20.25
C ARG A 20 17.03 -8.16 -19.93
N PHE A 21 17.22 -9.45 -19.65
CA PHE A 21 16.17 -10.40 -19.29
C PHE A 21 16.21 -10.77 -17.80
N VAL A 22 17.36 -10.62 -17.14
CA VAL A 22 17.54 -10.82 -15.70
C VAL A 22 18.24 -9.59 -15.12
N PRO A 23 17.51 -8.65 -14.51
CA PRO A 23 18.09 -7.41 -14.01
C PRO A 23 19.21 -7.70 -12.99
N HIS A 24 20.43 -7.21 -13.25
CA HIS A 24 21.56 -7.37 -12.31
C HIS A 24 21.26 -6.78 -10.93
N GLN A 25 20.38 -5.79 -10.85
CA GLN A 25 19.94 -5.18 -9.60
C GLN A 25 19.16 -6.18 -8.72
N LEU A 26 18.40 -7.10 -9.33
CA LEU A 26 17.70 -8.18 -8.62
C LEU A 26 18.68 -9.20 -8.02
N LEU A 27 19.81 -9.47 -8.70
CA LEU A 27 20.88 -10.32 -8.17
C LEU A 27 21.47 -9.74 -6.88
N LYS A 28 21.69 -8.42 -6.85
CA LYS A 28 22.16 -7.73 -5.64
C LYS A 28 21.17 -7.84 -4.49
N LEU A 29 19.87 -7.82 -4.78
CA LEU A 29 18.84 -8.03 -3.76
C LEU A 29 18.89 -9.44 -3.16
N LEU A 30 19.32 -10.44 -3.93
CA LEU A 30 19.57 -11.82 -3.49
C LEU A 30 20.97 -12.01 -2.85
N ASN A 31 21.73 -10.94 -2.62
CA ASN A 31 23.12 -10.97 -2.15
C ASN A 31 24.08 -11.76 -3.08
N ALA A 32 23.73 -11.89 -4.36
CA ALA A 32 24.56 -12.54 -5.37
C ALA A 32 25.39 -11.50 -6.15
N GLN A 33 26.66 -11.79 -6.42
CA GLN A 33 27.51 -10.92 -7.25
C GLN A 33 27.42 -11.28 -8.73
N SER A 34 27.13 -12.55 -9.03
CA SER A 34 26.93 -13.08 -10.37
C SER A 34 25.71 -13.99 -10.43
N ILE A 35 25.12 -14.13 -11.63
CA ILE A 35 24.10 -15.14 -11.89
C ILE A 35 24.63 -16.58 -11.67
N LEU A 36 25.95 -16.77 -11.73
CA LEU A 36 26.61 -18.04 -11.43
C LEU A 36 26.58 -18.41 -9.95
N ASP A 37 26.38 -17.43 -9.07
CA ASP A 37 26.33 -17.65 -7.63
C ASP A 37 24.95 -18.13 -7.17
N LEU A 38 23.92 -17.92 -8.00
CA LEU A 38 22.54 -18.25 -7.66
C LEU A 38 22.29 -19.76 -7.72
N LYS A 39 21.72 -20.28 -6.62
CA LYS A 39 21.22 -21.66 -6.56
C LYS A 39 19.71 -21.67 -6.46
N LEU A 40 19.10 -22.73 -7.00
CA LEU A 40 17.66 -22.97 -6.89
C LEU A 40 17.25 -23.05 -5.42
N GLY A 41 16.22 -22.28 -5.04
CA GLY A 41 15.70 -22.23 -3.67
C GLY A 41 16.45 -21.28 -2.75
N GLU A 42 17.47 -20.55 -3.22
CA GLU A 42 18.01 -19.43 -2.46
C GLU A 42 16.97 -18.33 -2.30
N GLN A 43 16.82 -17.87 -1.06
CA GLN A 43 15.84 -16.86 -0.69
C GLN A 43 16.39 -15.91 0.36
N THR A 44 15.90 -14.67 0.34
CA THR A 44 16.15 -13.67 1.36
C THR A 44 14.88 -12.88 1.62
N GLU A 45 14.66 -12.54 2.89
CA GLU A 45 13.56 -11.66 3.28
C GLU A 45 14.07 -10.22 3.34
N LYS A 46 13.28 -9.28 2.81
CA LYS A 46 13.55 -7.85 2.84
C LYS A 46 12.26 -7.05 2.96
N SER A 47 12.26 -5.97 3.72
CA SER A 47 11.21 -4.96 3.66
C SER A 47 11.45 -4.04 2.47
N MET A 48 10.43 -3.80 1.64
CA MET A 48 10.51 -2.86 0.52
C MET A 48 9.15 -2.37 0.06
N THR A 49 9.15 -1.31 -0.75
CA THR A 49 7.94 -0.82 -1.40
C THR A 49 7.79 -1.45 -2.79
N ILE A 50 6.60 -1.97 -3.06
CA ILE A 50 6.22 -2.57 -4.33
C ILE A 50 5.27 -1.62 -5.04
N LEU A 51 5.53 -1.37 -6.32
CA LEU A 51 4.68 -0.58 -7.21
C LEU A 51 4.12 -1.49 -8.30
N PHE A 52 2.81 -1.43 -8.49
CA PHE A 52 2.15 -1.94 -9.69
C PHE A 52 1.58 -0.77 -10.49
N SER A 53 1.74 -0.79 -11.80
CA SER A 53 1.06 0.12 -12.71
C SER A 53 0.48 -0.63 -13.90
N ASP A 54 -0.70 -0.25 -14.36
CA ASP A 54 -1.39 -0.89 -15.49
C ASP A 54 -2.11 0.17 -16.36
N ILE A 55 -2.21 -0.05 -17.68
CA ILE A 55 -2.89 0.89 -18.58
C ILE A 55 -4.40 0.67 -18.48
N ARG A 56 -5.14 1.76 -18.34
CA ARG A 56 -6.59 1.73 -18.29
C ARG A 56 -7.17 1.29 -19.62
N ASP A 57 -8.13 0.38 -19.55
CA ASP A 57 -8.87 -0.13 -20.69
C ASP A 57 -7.96 -0.65 -21.81
N PHE A 58 -6.78 -1.17 -21.47
CA PHE A 58 -5.79 -1.64 -22.45
C PHE A 58 -6.37 -2.69 -23.40
N THR A 59 -7.15 -3.64 -22.90
CA THR A 59 -7.82 -4.65 -23.74
C THR A 59 -8.64 -3.98 -24.84
N ARG A 60 -9.49 -3.01 -24.47
CA ARG A 60 -10.31 -2.25 -25.44
C ARG A 60 -9.44 -1.44 -26.39
N LEU A 61 -8.36 -0.84 -25.90
CA LEU A 61 -7.42 -0.09 -26.74
C LEU A 61 -6.74 -1.01 -27.78
N SER A 62 -6.35 -2.22 -27.36
CA SER A 62 -5.63 -3.19 -28.18
C SER A 62 -6.49 -3.87 -29.25
N GLU A 63 -7.81 -3.94 -29.06
CA GLU A 63 -8.77 -4.50 -30.05
C GLU A 63 -8.75 -3.77 -31.39
N PHE A 64 -8.34 -2.49 -31.40
CA PHE A 64 -8.25 -1.67 -32.61
C PHE A 64 -6.83 -1.61 -33.20
N MET A 65 -5.88 -2.36 -32.64
CA MET A 65 -4.47 -2.38 -33.05
C MET A 65 -4.12 -3.72 -33.69
N SER A 66 -3.29 -3.69 -34.73
CA SER A 66 -2.61 -4.90 -35.17
C SER A 66 -1.63 -5.39 -34.10
N PRO A 67 -1.27 -6.69 -34.05
CA PRO A 67 -0.27 -7.19 -33.11
C PRO A 67 1.02 -6.37 -33.11
N GLN A 68 1.51 -5.98 -34.29
CA GLN A 68 2.72 -5.16 -34.45
C GLN A 68 2.54 -3.76 -33.84
N GLN A 69 1.37 -3.15 -34.00
CA GLN A 69 1.04 -1.86 -33.39
C GLN A 69 0.97 -2.00 -31.86
N THR A 70 0.35 -3.06 -31.34
CA THR A 70 0.28 -3.35 -29.90
C THR A 70 1.68 -3.50 -29.30
N PHE A 71 2.57 -4.29 -29.92
CA PHE A 71 3.97 -4.43 -29.47
C PHE A 71 4.72 -3.10 -29.51
N SER A 72 4.56 -2.32 -30.59
CA SER A 72 5.21 -1.01 -30.72
C SER A 72 4.72 -0.03 -29.67
N PHE A 73 3.43 -0.07 -29.35
CA PHE A 73 2.81 0.75 -28.33
C PHE A 73 3.32 0.38 -26.93
N ILE A 74 3.27 -0.90 -26.56
CA ILE A 74 3.78 -1.36 -25.26
C ILE A 74 5.24 -0.94 -25.10
N ASN A 75 6.11 -1.24 -26.08
CA ASN A 75 7.52 -0.89 -26.00
C ASN A 75 7.75 0.63 -25.91
N SER A 76 6.94 1.43 -26.62
CA SER A 76 6.99 2.89 -26.52
C SER A 76 6.58 3.38 -25.14
N TYR A 77 5.50 2.84 -24.55
CA TYR A 77 5.05 3.20 -23.21
C TYR A 77 6.06 2.78 -22.14
N LEU A 78 6.51 1.52 -22.16
CA LEU A 78 7.50 1.01 -21.21
C LEU A 78 8.82 1.78 -21.30
N GLY A 79 9.24 2.15 -22.51
CA GLY A 79 10.44 2.97 -22.74
C GLY A 79 10.38 4.37 -22.11
N GLU A 80 9.18 4.90 -21.83
CA GLU A 80 8.99 6.17 -21.12
C GLU A 80 8.89 5.99 -19.60
N MET A 81 8.35 4.87 -19.13
CA MET A 81 8.13 4.62 -17.70
C MET A 81 9.36 4.02 -16.99
N GLU A 82 10.06 3.08 -17.63
CA GLU A 82 11.24 2.41 -17.05
C GLU A 82 12.35 3.39 -16.62
N PRO A 83 12.71 4.42 -17.42
CA PRO A 83 13.72 5.39 -17.01
C PRO A 83 13.31 6.19 -15.77
N VAL A 84 12.01 6.50 -15.63
CA VAL A 84 11.49 7.24 -14.47
C VAL A 84 11.62 6.40 -13.20
N ILE A 85 11.25 5.12 -13.27
CA ILE A 85 11.40 4.17 -12.16
C ILE A 85 12.87 4.05 -11.75
N SER A 86 13.75 3.85 -12.73
CA SER A 86 15.19 3.72 -12.50
C SER A 86 15.81 4.98 -11.90
N ALA A 87 15.37 6.16 -12.34
CA ALA A 87 15.86 7.45 -11.84
C ALA A 87 15.54 7.67 -10.34
N HIS A 88 14.49 7.03 -9.83
CA HIS A 88 14.11 7.07 -8.42
C HIS A 88 14.63 5.86 -7.63
N GLY A 89 15.55 5.07 -8.18
CA GLY A 89 16.14 3.90 -7.50
C GLY A 89 15.25 2.67 -7.47
N GLY A 90 14.18 2.65 -8.28
CA GLY A 90 13.34 1.48 -8.48
C GLY A 90 13.98 0.47 -9.43
N ILE A 91 13.61 -0.79 -9.25
CA ILE A 91 14.03 -1.91 -10.08
C ILE A 91 12.77 -2.50 -10.70
N VAL A 92 12.67 -2.50 -12.03
CA VAL A 92 11.58 -3.22 -12.71
C VAL A 92 11.85 -4.72 -12.55
N ASP A 93 10.96 -5.41 -11.82
CA ASP A 93 11.04 -6.86 -11.61
C ASP A 93 10.57 -7.59 -12.88
N LYS A 94 9.37 -7.24 -13.36
CA LYS A 94 8.81 -7.81 -14.58
C LYS A 94 7.72 -6.94 -15.20
N TYR A 95 7.49 -7.20 -16.47
CA TYR A 95 6.33 -6.73 -17.23
C TYR A 95 5.28 -7.85 -17.29
N ILE A 96 4.01 -7.49 -17.06
CA ILE A 96 2.87 -8.43 -17.10
C ILE A 96 1.86 -7.88 -18.11
N GLY A 97 2.09 -8.17 -19.40
CA GLY A 97 1.37 -7.49 -20.47
C GLY A 97 1.80 -6.03 -20.56
N ASP A 98 0.86 -5.11 -20.36
CA ASP A 98 1.07 -3.66 -20.25
C ASP A 98 1.33 -3.19 -18.82
N ALA A 99 1.21 -4.09 -17.83
CA ALA A 99 1.49 -3.78 -16.44
C ALA A 99 2.98 -3.82 -16.10
N ILE A 100 3.40 -2.94 -15.21
CA ILE A 100 4.75 -2.83 -14.67
C ILE A 100 4.71 -3.22 -13.18
N MET A 101 5.56 -4.16 -12.78
CA MET A 101 5.87 -4.43 -11.38
C MET A 101 7.28 -3.94 -11.07
N ALA A 102 7.40 -3.03 -10.10
CA ALA A 102 8.68 -2.46 -9.68
C ALA A 102 8.89 -2.55 -8.17
N LEU A 103 10.16 -2.65 -7.77
CA LEU A 103 10.61 -2.80 -6.39
C LEU A 103 11.48 -1.60 -5.99
N PHE A 104 11.21 -1.05 -4.82
CA PHE A 104 11.95 0.05 -4.22
C PHE A 104 12.56 -0.42 -2.90
N PRO A 105 13.78 -0.97 -2.92
CA PRO A 105 14.39 -1.63 -1.78
C PRO A 105 14.89 -0.66 -0.69
N SER A 106 15.02 0.63 -1.00
CA SER A 106 15.67 1.59 -0.11
C SER A 106 14.67 2.43 0.70
N SER A 107 13.55 2.85 0.10
CA SER A 107 12.61 3.78 0.74
C SER A 107 11.24 3.80 0.06
N ALA A 108 10.18 3.97 0.85
CA ALA A 108 8.83 4.23 0.37
C ALA A 108 8.69 5.59 -0.34
N ASP A 109 9.44 6.61 0.11
CA ASP A 109 9.47 7.91 -0.56
C ASP A 109 9.93 7.80 -2.01
N GLN A 110 10.92 6.95 -2.29
CA GLN A 110 11.40 6.72 -3.65
C GLN A 110 10.31 6.09 -4.53
N GLY A 111 9.56 5.13 -3.99
CA GLY A 111 8.42 4.52 -4.68
C GLY A 111 7.34 5.56 -4.99
N LEU A 112 6.96 6.36 -3.99
CA LEU A 112 5.92 7.37 -4.14
C LEU A 112 6.32 8.48 -5.12
N GLN A 113 7.55 9.00 -5.00
CA GLN A 113 8.09 10.00 -5.92
C GLN A 113 8.18 9.46 -7.35
N SER A 114 8.59 8.19 -7.52
CA SER A 114 8.56 7.53 -8.82
C SER A 114 7.14 7.50 -9.40
N ALA A 115 6.14 7.14 -8.61
CA ALA A 115 4.76 7.08 -9.08
C ALA A 115 4.22 8.45 -9.52
N ILE A 116 4.51 9.50 -8.73
CA ILE A 116 4.16 10.88 -9.07
C ILE A 116 4.87 11.32 -10.36
N ALA A 117 6.16 10.98 -10.50
CA ALA A 117 6.94 11.29 -11.69
C ALA A 117 6.46 10.51 -12.92
N MET A 118 6.02 9.25 -12.76
CA MET A 118 5.44 8.46 -13.84
C MET A 118 4.17 9.10 -14.37
N LEU A 119 3.29 9.60 -13.50
CA LEU A 119 2.08 10.33 -13.91
C LEU A 119 2.40 11.64 -14.61
N ALA A 120 3.44 12.36 -14.16
CA ALA A 120 3.92 13.55 -14.86
C ALA A 120 4.48 13.22 -16.25
N GLN A 121 5.30 12.17 -16.36
CA GLN A 121 5.85 11.71 -17.64
C GLN A 121 4.75 11.21 -18.58
N LEU A 122 3.72 10.55 -18.05
CA LEU A 122 2.57 10.10 -18.83
C LEU A 122 1.83 11.27 -19.49
N LYS A 123 1.74 12.43 -18.81
CA LYS A 123 1.18 13.64 -19.40
C LYS A 123 1.97 14.07 -20.64
N THR A 124 3.29 14.15 -20.54
CA THR A 124 4.19 14.48 -21.66
C THR A 124 4.11 13.44 -22.78
N TYR A 125 4.04 12.15 -22.42
CA TYR A 125 3.83 11.07 -23.38
C TYR A 125 2.52 11.24 -24.17
N ASN A 126 1.43 11.57 -23.47
CA ASN A 126 0.12 11.82 -24.08
C ASN A 126 0.12 13.03 -25.02
N GLU A 127 0.84 14.11 -24.69
CA GLU A 127 1.03 15.25 -25.62
C GLU A 127 1.73 14.82 -26.93
N GLY A 128 2.66 13.86 -26.85
CA GLY A 128 3.27 13.22 -28.02
C GLY A 128 2.29 12.38 -28.82
N ARG A 129 1.47 11.57 -28.13
CA ARG A 129 0.44 10.73 -28.76
C ARG A 129 -0.60 11.57 -29.49
N GLU A 130 -1.09 12.64 -28.86
CA GLU A 130 -2.08 13.54 -29.44
C GLU A 130 -1.55 14.22 -30.72
N ARG A 131 -0.28 14.66 -30.72
CA ARG A 131 0.37 15.19 -31.94
C ARG A 131 0.47 14.16 -33.06
N ALA A 132 0.53 12.88 -32.72
CA ALA A 132 0.53 11.76 -33.66
C ALA A 132 -0.88 11.20 -33.94
N SER A 133 -1.94 11.90 -33.50
CA SER A 133 -3.35 11.50 -33.65
C SER A 133 -3.71 10.17 -32.97
N TYR A 134 -2.95 9.76 -31.95
CA TYR A 134 -3.29 8.64 -31.09
C TYR A 134 -4.05 9.13 -29.85
N PRO A 135 -5.05 8.35 -29.36
CA PRO A 135 -5.75 8.70 -28.14
C PRO A 135 -4.79 8.69 -26.94
N PRO A 136 -4.96 9.61 -25.98
CA PRO A 136 -4.21 9.60 -24.73
C PRO A 136 -4.56 8.35 -23.93
N VAL A 137 -3.62 7.89 -23.11
CA VAL A 137 -3.81 6.74 -22.23
C VAL A 137 -3.76 7.16 -20.77
N LYS A 138 -4.43 6.40 -19.91
CA LYS A 138 -4.42 6.59 -18.46
C LYS A 138 -3.78 5.36 -17.83
N ILE A 139 -3.21 5.52 -16.65
CA ILE A 139 -2.67 4.41 -15.86
C ILE A 139 -3.29 4.42 -14.47
N GLY A 140 -3.41 3.23 -13.88
CA GLY A 140 -3.53 3.06 -12.44
C GLY A 140 -2.17 2.78 -11.84
N ILE A 141 -1.92 3.21 -10.62
CA ILE A 141 -0.73 2.89 -9.85
C ILE A 141 -1.14 2.55 -8.41
N GLY A 142 -0.67 1.41 -7.91
CA GLY A 142 -0.84 0.96 -6.53
C GLY A 142 0.50 0.72 -5.85
N LEU A 143 0.69 1.25 -4.64
CA LEU A 143 1.89 1.00 -3.83
C LEU A 143 1.57 0.37 -2.49
N ASN A 144 2.30 -0.69 -2.15
CA ASN A 144 2.32 -1.25 -0.81
C ASN A 144 3.75 -1.46 -0.32
N THR A 145 3.97 -1.23 0.98
CA THR A 145 5.25 -1.53 1.64
C THR A 145 5.09 -2.74 2.54
N GLY A 146 6.08 -3.62 2.59
CA GLY A 146 6.06 -4.74 3.50
C GLY A 146 7.20 -5.72 3.28
N ILE A 147 7.23 -6.76 4.12
CA ILE A 147 8.20 -7.84 4.04
C ILE A 147 7.89 -8.70 2.81
N VAL A 148 8.90 -8.86 1.96
CA VAL A 148 8.86 -9.74 0.79
C VAL A 148 9.91 -10.84 0.87
N MET A 149 9.59 -11.99 0.31
CA MET A 149 10.54 -13.06 0.08
C MET A 149 11.02 -12.99 -1.36
N LEU A 150 12.28 -12.60 -1.53
CA LEU A 150 12.98 -12.66 -2.80
C LEU A 150 13.64 -14.02 -2.92
N GLY A 151 13.49 -14.71 -4.05
CA GLY A 151 14.18 -15.98 -4.23
C GLY A 151 14.18 -16.48 -5.66
N THR A 152 14.88 -17.59 -5.87
CA THR A 152 14.85 -18.30 -7.16
C THR A 152 13.91 -19.50 -7.08
N ILE A 153 12.97 -19.56 -8.02
CA ILE A 153 12.04 -20.69 -8.17
C ILE A 153 12.17 -21.30 -9.55
N GLY A 154 11.77 -22.56 -9.71
CA GLY A 154 11.74 -23.22 -11.01
C GLY A 154 12.24 -24.67 -10.97
N GLY A 155 12.57 -25.18 -12.15
CA GLY A 155 13.11 -26.52 -12.35
C GLY A 155 14.58 -26.47 -12.76
N THR A 156 15.21 -27.64 -12.91
CA THR A 156 16.64 -27.76 -13.26
C THR A 156 17.02 -27.10 -14.59
N GLN A 157 16.05 -26.84 -15.48
CA GLN A 157 16.27 -26.24 -16.79
C GLN A 157 15.81 -24.77 -16.91
N ARG A 158 15.00 -24.26 -15.96
CA ARG A 158 14.49 -22.89 -15.97
C ARG A 158 14.33 -22.41 -14.53
N MET A 159 15.14 -21.44 -14.17
CA MET A 159 15.04 -20.69 -12.92
C MET A 159 14.51 -19.29 -13.20
N GLU A 160 13.71 -18.76 -12.29
CA GLU A 160 13.17 -17.41 -12.32
C GLU A 160 13.41 -16.77 -10.95
N GLY A 161 14.01 -15.58 -10.94
CA GLY A 161 14.01 -14.71 -9.77
C GLY A 161 12.59 -14.17 -9.58
N THR A 162 12.05 -14.31 -8.39
CA THR A 162 10.68 -13.87 -8.10
C THR A 162 10.59 -13.23 -6.73
N VAL A 163 9.55 -12.40 -6.58
CA VAL A 163 9.14 -11.84 -5.30
C VAL A 163 7.83 -12.51 -4.91
N LEU A 164 7.80 -13.15 -3.74
CA LEU A 164 6.60 -13.77 -3.19
C LEU A 164 6.26 -13.10 -1.86
N SER A 165 5.04 -12.55 -1.76
CA SER A 165 4.47 -12.11 -0.49
C SER A 165 3.02 -11.66 -0.65
N ASP A 166 2.33 -11.58 0.48
CA ASP A 166 1.07 -10.85 0.59
C ASP A 166 1.21 -9.36 0.25
N ALA A 167 2.40 -8.78 0.46
CA ALA A 167 2.67 -7.38 0.17
C ALA A 167 2.61 -7.08 -1.34
N VAL A 168 3.06 -8.02 -2.19
CA VAL A 168 2.95 -7.94 -3.66
C VAL A 168 1.48 -7.97 -4.09
N ASN A 169 0.70 -8.87 -3.51
CA ASN A 169 -0.74 -9.02 -3.82
C ASN A 169 -1.55 -7.78 -3.42
N LEU A 170 -1.20 -7.13 -2.30
CA LEU A 170 -1.86 -5.89 -1.90
C LEU A 170 -1.53 -4.74 -2.86
N ALA A 171 -0.27 -4.60 -3.31
CA ALA A 171 0.11 -3.57 -4.28
C ALA A 171 -0.65 -3.71 -5.62
N SER A 172 -0.76 -4.92 -6.17
CA SER A 172 -1.52 -5.15 -7.40
C SER A 172 -3.01 -4.91 -7.23
N ARG A 173 -3.57 -5.23 -6.06
CA ARG A 173 -4.97 -4.96 -5.75
C ARG A 173 -5.25 -3.46 -5.60
N LEU A 174 -4.32 -2.71 -5.04
CA LEU A 174 -4.44 -1.25 -4.96
C LEU A 174 -4.44 -0.65 -6.35
N GLU A 175 -3.57 -1.12 -7.25
CA GLU A 175 -3.63 -0.74 -8.66
C GLU A 175 -5.02 -1.04 -9.22
N GLU A 176 -5.57 -2.25 -9.06
CA GLU A 176 -6.89 -2.58 -9.60
C GLU A 176 -8.00 -1.65 -9.04
N THR A 177 -7.91 -1.36 -7.74
CA THR A 177 -8.87 -0.53 -6.99
C THR A 177 -8.89 0.92 -7.44
N THR A 178 -7.78 1.41 -8.00
CA THR A 178 -7.74 2.75 -8.58
C THR A 178 -8.85 2.96 -9.63
N LYS A 179 -9.32 1.89 -10.33
CA LYS A 179 -10.44 1.94 -11.28
C LYS A 179 -11.76 2.30 -10.60
N THR A 180 -12.02 1.73 -9.43
CA THR A 180 -13.25 1.92 -8.65
C THR A 180 -13.44 3.36 -8.21
N TYR A 181 -12.37 4.00 -7.72
CA TYR A 181 -12.41 5.39 -7.25
C TYR A 181 -12.00 6.41 -8.33
N LYS A 182 -11.66 5.92 -9.54
CA LYS A 182 -11.26 6.72 -10.70
C LYS A 182 -10.13 7.71 -10.39
N THR A 183 -9.22 7.32 -9.51
CA THR A 183 -8.00 8.06 -9.17
C THR A 183 -6.79 7.35 -9.78
N PRO A 184 -5.69 8.02 -10.15
CA PRO A 184 -4.56 7.34 -10.78
C PRO A 184 -3.60 6.68 -9.79
N LEU A 185 -3.59 7.07 -8.51
CA LEU A 185 -2.56 6.65 -7.56
C LEU A 185 -3.13 6.35 -6.18
N LEU A 186 -2.96 5.10 -5.75
CA LEU A 186 -3.32 4.64 -4.41
C LEU A 186 -2.11 4.08 -3.66
N ILE A 187 -2.06 4.34 -2.36
CA ILE A 187 -1.09 3.75 -1.46
C ILE A 187 -1.78 3.04 -0.30
N SER A 188 -1.17 1.95 0.17
CA SER A 188 -1.54 1.31 1.42
C SER A 188 -1.18 2.18 2.63
N GLU A 189 -1.80 1.90 3.76
CA GLU A 189 -1.36 2.41 5.05
C GLU A 189 0.11 2.09 5.37
N HIS A 190 0.63 0.89 5.05
CA HIS A 190 2.04 0.58 5.28
C HIS A 190 2.97 1.53 4.53
N THR A 191 2.62 1.88 3.29
CA THR A 191 3.38 2.84 2.50
C THR A 191 3.32 4.20 3.16
N LEU A 192 2.14 4.67 3.58
CA LEU A 192 1.97 5.94 4.29
C LEU A 192 2.84 6.00 5.55
N ASN A 193 2.84 4.94 6.36
CA ASN A 193 3.60 4.85 7.61
C ASN A 193 5.12 4.76 7.36
N ALA A 194 5.52 4.21 6.20
CA ALA A 194 6.93 4.13 5.81
C ALA A 194 7.48 5.44 5.21
N LEU A 195 6.64 6.44 4.91
CA LEU A 195 7.10 7.75 4.43
C LEU A 195 7.81 8.54 5.53
N ASN A 196 8.88 9.23 5.14
CA ASN A 196 9.62 10.08 6.08
C ASN A 196 8.92 11.41 6.33
N ASN A 197 8.31 12.02 5.30
CA ASN A 197 7.60 13.30 5.42
C ASN A 197 6.23 13.22 4.71
N VAL A 198 5.20 12.82 5.44
CA VAL A 198 3.84 12.67 4.87
C VAL A 198 3.29 14.03 4.41
N ASP A 199 3.59 15.10 5.14
CA ASP A 199 3.07 16.45 4.87
C ASP A 199 3.63 17.09 3.59
N SER A 200 4.67 16.51 2.99
CA SER A 200 5.17 16.96 1.68
C SER A 200 4.32 16.48 0.50
N TYR A 201 3.35 15.61 0.73
CA TYR A 201 2.51 15.01 -0.31
C TYR A 201 1.03 15.36 -0.11
N CYS A 202 0.28 15.38 -1.20
CA CYS A 202 -1.16 15.61 -1.16
C CYS A 202 -1.89 14.27 -0.98
N ILE A 203 -2.16 13.92 0.29
CA ILE A 203 -2.72 12.62 0.68
C ILE A 203 -3.99 12.81 1.53
N ARG A 204 -4.97 11.93 1.29
CA ARG A 204 -6.16 11.78 2.15
C ARG A 204 -6.58 10.32 2.26
N PHE A 205 -7.24 9.97 3.36
CA PHE A 205 -7.89 8.68 3.50
C PHE A 205 -8.99 8.52 2.44
N LEU A 206 -9.02 7.38 1.77
CA LEU A 206 -9.96 7.12 0.67
C LEU A 206 -11.03 6.11 1.06
N ASP A 207 -10.63 4.91 1.50
CA ASP A 207 -11.56 3.85 1.90
C ASP A 207 -10.82 2.76 2.71
N ARG A 208 -11.54 1.73 3.13
CA ARG A 208 -10.97 0.43 3.49
C ARG A 208 -11.38 -0.62 2.49
N ILE A 209 -10.42 -1.37 1.95
CA ILE A 209 -10.69 -2.42 0.98
C ILE A 209 -10.38 -3.79 1.56
N ARG A 210 -11.25 -4.77 1.31
CA ARG A 210 -10.98 -6.17 1.61
C ARG A 210 -10.30 -6.84 0.41
N VAL A 211 -9.09 -7.34 0.63
CA VAL A 211 -8.39 -8.14 -0.39
C VAL A 211 -8.96 -9.56 -0.37
N LYS A 212 -9.18 -10.14 -1.55
CA LYS A 212 -9.65 -11.52 -1.67
C LYS A 212 -8.66 -12.46 -0.98
N GLY A 213 -9.15 -13.31 -0.08
CA GLY A 213 -8.32 -14.20 0.74
C GLY A 213 -7.78 -13.59 2.04
N LYS A 214 -8.01 -12.30 2.30
CA LYS A 214 -7.76 -11.66 3.60
C LYS A 214 -9.05 -11.51 4.39
N THR A 215 -8.92 -11.74 5.70
CA THR A 215 -10.00 -11.61 6.68
C THR A 215 -10.23 -10.14 7.04
N GLN A 216 -9.16 -9.36 7.15
CA GLN A 216 -9.21 -7.98 7.62
C GLN A 216 -9.13 -6.97 6.44
N PRO A 217 -9.96 -5.92 6.44
CA PRO A 217 -9.86 -4.84 5.47
C PRO A 217 -8.64 -3.96 5.76
N GLN A 218 -8.11 -3.31 4.71
CA GLN A 218 -6.90 -2.49 4.77
C GLN A 218 -7.25 -1.06 4.36
N SER A 219 -6.80 -0.08 5.14
CA SER A 219 -6.94 1.33 4.79
C SER A 219 -6.13 1.70 3.56
N VAL A 220 -6.76 2.49 2.68
CA VAL A 220 -6.19 2.94 1.42
C VAL A 220 -6.28 4.45 1.32
N TYR A 221 -5.25 5.04 0.73
CA TYR A 221 -5.10 6.48 0.64
C TYR A 221 -4.92 6.88 -0.82
N GLU A 222 -5.60 7.97 -1.18
CA GLU A 222 -5.40 8.62 -2.47
C GLU A 222 -4.21 9.57 -2.36
N VAL A 223 -3.33 9.53 -3.35
CA VAL A 223 -2.30 10.55 -3.56
C VAL A 223 -2.66 11.33 -4.82
N PHE A 224 -2.82 12.64 -4.69
CA PHE A 224 -3.37 13.49 -5.74
C PHE A 224 -2.48 14.68 -6.10
N ASP A 225 -1.16 14.53 -5.91
CA ASP A 225 -0.15 15.52 -6.29
C ASP A 225 -0.20 15.92 -7.77
N ASN A 226 -0.54 14.97 -8.65
CA ASN A 226 -0.64 15.17 -10.10
C ASN A 226 -1.97 15.76 -10.57
N ASP A 227 -2.92 16.02 -9.67
CA ASP A 227 -4.17 16.70 -10.04
C ASP A 227 -3.90 18.13 -10.52
N LEU A 228 -4.82 18.66 -11.32
CA LEU A 228 -4.82 20.08 -11.67
C LEU A 228 -4.84 20.93 -10.40
N GLU A 229 -4.14 22.07 -10.42
CA GLU A 229 -3.94 22.91 -9.25
C GLU A 229 -5.26 23.26 -8.53
N ALA A 230 -6.29 23.64 -9.29
CA ALA A 230 -7.62 23.94 -8.74
C ALA A 230 -8.24 22.74 -8.02
N THR A 231 -8.18 21.54 -8.61
CA THR A 231 -8.68 20.30 -8.00
C THR A 231 -7.88 19.94 -6.75
N ARG A 232 -6.55 20.03 -6.82
CA ARG A 232 -5.66 19.71 -5.69
C ARG A 232 -5.90 20.64 -4.50
N VAL A 233 -6.00 21.94 -4.74
CA VAL A 233 -6.32 22.93 -3.68
C VAL A 233 -7.71 22.68 -3.11
N GLY A 234 -8.71 22.43 -3.96
CA GLY A 234 -10.06 22.11 -3.51
C GLY A 234 -10.14 20.81 -2.70
N LYS A 235 -9.41 19.75 -3.10
CA LYS A 235 -9.31 18.49 -2.34
C LYS A 235 -8.62 18.68 -1.00
N LEU A 236 -7.56 19.48 -0.93
CA LEU A 236 -6.89 19.80 0.35
C LEU A 236 -7.81 20.57 1.30
N ALA A 237 -8.53 21.57 0.77
CA ALA A 237 -9.46 22.39 1.56
C ALA A 237 -10.71 21.61 2.03
N SER A 238 -11.16 20.63 1.23
CA SER A 238 -12.31 19.77 1.56
C SER A 238 -11.93 18.43 2.18
N ARG A 239 -10.64 18.18 2.46
CA ARG A 239 -10.15 16.89 2.99
C ARG A 239 -10.89 16.45 4.25
N PRO A 240 -11.07 17.28 5.30
CA PRO A 240 -11.80 16.86 6.50
C PRO A 240 -13.25 16.46 6.19
N GLN A 241 -13.94 17.23 5.36
CA GLN A 241 -15.32 16.93 4.94
C GLN A 241 -15.40 15.62 4.16
N PHE A 242 -14.42 15.35 3.30
CA PHE A 242 -14.37 14.11 2.55
C PHE A 242 -14.21 12.90 3.48
N GLU A 243 -13.23 12.92 4.38
CA GLU A 243 -12.93 11.81 5.29
C GLU A 243 -14.09 11.58 6.30
N GLU A 244 -14.73 12.65 6.76
CA GLU A 244 -15.95 12.57 7.57
C GLU A 244 -17.14 12.03 6.77
N GLY A 245 -17.27 12.42 5.49
CA GLY A 245 -18.28 11.89 4.58
C GLY A 245 -18.13 10.38 4.36
N VAL A 246 -16.90 9.91 4.17
CA VAL A 246 -16.59 8.47 4.05
C VAL A 246 -16.97 7.74 5.33
N THR A 247 -16.69 8.34 6.49
CA THR A 247 -17.10 7.78 7.79
C THR A 247 -18.61 7.62 7.89
N TYR A 248 -19.38 8.68 7.63
CA TYR A 248 -20.84 8.61 7.68
C TYR A 248 -21.44 7.67 6.64
N TYR A 249 -20.81 7.53 5.47
CA TYR A 249 -21.21 6.54 4.47
C TYR A 249 -21.12 5.11 5.01
N HIS A 250 -20.01 4.77 5.68
CA HIS A 250 -19.81 3.44 6.28
C HIS A 250 -20.70 3.19 7.49
N LEU A 251 -21.03 4.23 8.25
CA LEU A 251 -22.01 4.18 9.34
C LEU A 251 -23.46 4.19 8.85
N LYS A 252 -23.69 4.22 7.53
CA LYS A 252 -25.03 4.29 6.90
C LYS A 252 -25.83 5.54 7.31
N LEU A 253 -25.15 6.59 7.77
CA LEU A 253 -25.69 7.93 8.04
C LEU A 253 -25.70 8.75 6.73
N ILE A 254 -26.46 8.25 5.75
CA ILE A 254 -26.34 8.65 4.34
C ILE A 254 -26.66 10.13 4.10
N ASP A 255 -27.64 10.70 4.79
CA ASP A 255 -27.99 12.12 4.61
C ASP A 255 -26.84 13.06 5.03
N ARG A 256 -26.10 12.68 6.09
CA ARG A 256 -24.90 13.41 6.52
C ARG A 256 -23.78 13.27 5.49
N ALA A 257 -23.57 12.05 4.98
CA ALA A 257 -22.57 11.76 3.97
C ALA A 257 -22.83 12.56 2.67
N ILE A 258 -24.07 12.58 2.17
CA ILE A 258 -24.46 13.36 0.97
C ILE A 258 -24.11 14.83 1.13
N SER A 259 -24.47 15.43 2.26
CA SER A 259 -24.23 16.85 2.54
C SER A 259 -22.74 17.20 2.47
N LEU A 260 -21.88 16.32 3.01
CA LEU A 260 -20.44 16.51 2.99
C LEU A 260 -19.83 16.30 1.60
N PHE A 261 -20.24 15.28 0.86
CA PHE A 261 -19.74 15.06 -0.50
C PHE A 261 -20.18 16.16 -1.47
N GLN A 262 -21.39 16.69 -1.31
CA GLN A 262 -21.82 17.88 -2.06
C GLN A 262 -20.94 19.10 -1.74
N ALA A 263 -20.59 19.32 -0.47
CA ALA A 263 -19.68 20.40 -0.08
C ALA A 263 -18.27 20.22 -0.67
N CYS A 264 -17.77 18.98 -0.75
CA CYS A 264 -16.50 18.67 -1.42
C CYS A 264 -16.55 19.04 -2.91
N LEU A 265 -17.64 18.66 -3.60
CA LEU A 265 -17.81 18.92 -5.03
C LEU A 265 -18.03 20.40 -5.38
N ILE A 266 -18.48 21.22 -4.42
CA ILE A 266 -18.48 22.68 -4.59
C ILE A 266 -17.04 23.23 -4.66
N GLN A 267 -16.12 22.68 -3.85
CA GLN A 267 -14.72 23.11 -3.80
C GLN A 267 -13.88 22.50 -4.92
N ALA A 268 -14.14 21.23 -5.27
CA ALA A 268 -13.45 20.48 -6.30
C ALA A 268 -14.47 19.69 -7.14
N PRO A 269 -15.09 20.31 -8.17
CA PRO A 269 -16.09 19.63 -9.00
C PRO A 269 -15.58 18.36 -9.69
N GLU A 270 -14.30 18.31 -10.02
CA GLU A 270 -13.63 17.18 -10.68
C GLU A 270 -13.13 16.11 -9.70
N ASP A 271 -13.46 16.21 -8.41
CA ASP A 271 -13.10 15.21 -7.40
C ASP A 271 -13.85 13.89 -7.64
N GLN A 272 -13.21 12.99 -8.39
CA GLN A 272 -13.79 11.72 -8.78
C GLN A 272 -14.17 10.83 -7.58
N PRO A 273 -13.33 10.63 -6.55
CA PRO A 273 -13.76 9.94 -5.34
C PRO A 273 -15.01 10.52 -4.69
N ALA A 274 -15.13 11.85 -4.57
CA ALA A 274 -16.33 12.48 -4.00
C ALA A 274 -17.57 12.22 -4.85
N GLN A 275 -17.44 12.23 -6.19
CA GLN A 275 -18.52 11.85 -7.11
C GLN A 275 -18.93 10.38 -6.94
N VAL A 276 -17.96 9.47 -6.80
CA VAL A 276 -18.22 8.04 -6.58
C VAL A 276 -19.03 7.84 -5.30
N TYR A 277 -18.59 8.44 -4.19
CA TYR A 277 -19.31 8.30 -2.93
C TYR A 277 -20.69 8.95 -2.93
N LEU A 278 -20.85 10.13 -3.55
CA LEU A 278 -22.16 10.74 -3.70
C LEU A 278 -23.09 9.82 -4.49
N GLN A 279 -22.62 9.24 -5.59
CA GLN A 279 -23.43 8.28 -6.37
C GLN A 279 -23.80 7.05 -5.55
N ARG A 280 -22.87 6.50 -4.76
CA ARG A 280 -23.15 5.37 -3.85
C ARG A 280 -24.21 5.72 -2.81
N CYS A 281 -24.17 6.93 -2.25
CA CYS A 281 -25.18 7.41 -1.30
C CYS A 281 -26.58 7.47 -1.95
N LEU A 282 -26.66 8.05 -3.16
CA LEU A 282 -27.91 8.16 -3.90
C LEU A 282 -28.45 6.78 -4.30
N ASN A 283 -27.58 5.86 -4.75
CA ASN A 283 -27.94 4.48 -5.06
C ASN A 283 -28.49 3.76 -3.81
N PHE A 284 -27.86 3.95 -2.65
CA PHE A 284 -28.33 3.37 -1.39
C PHE A 284 -29.72 3.91 -1.02
N GLN A 285 -29.99 5.21 -1.15
CA GLN A 285 -31.32 5.77 -0.88
C GLN A 285 -32.40 5.18 -1.79
N GLN A 286 -32.05 4.87 -3.05
CA GLN A 286 -33.00 4.32 -4.02
C GLN A 286 -33.21 2.80 -3.86
N THR A 287 -32.17 2.06 -3.53
CA THR A 287 -32.16 0.58 -3.63
C THR A 287 -32.02 -0.13 -2.28
N GLY A 288 -31.57 0.58 -1.24
CA GLY A 288 -31.13 0.00 0.03
C GLY A 288 -29.82 -0.79 -0.05
N HIS A 289 -29.20 -0.89 -1.23
CA HIS A 289 -27.95 -1.63 -1.42
C HIS A 289 -26.75 -0.78 -1.02
N HIS A 290 -25.98 -1.24 -0.04
CA HIS A 290 -24.75 -0.58 0.42
C HIS A 290 -23.56 -1.07 -0.42
N GLU A 291 -23.02 -0.19 -1.25
CA GLU A 291 -21.89 -0.46 -2.13
C GLU A 291 -20.56 -0.22 -1.40
N GLY A 292 -19.89 -1.29 -0.98
CA GLY A 292 -18.62 -1.19 -0.27
C GLY A 292 -17.66 -2.32 -0.62
N THR A 293 -16.36 -2.04 -0.51
CA THR A 293 -15.28 -3.01 -0.76
C THR A 293 -14.82 -3.72 0.51
N GLY A 294 -15.34 -3.35 1.68
CA GLY A 294 -15.13 -4.03 2.96
C GLY A 294 -15.96 -3.36 4.05
N GLU A 295 -16.87 -4.08 4.69
CA GLU A 295 -17.73 -3.55 5.76
C GLU A 295 -16.86 -3.09 6.96
N VAL A 296 -17.02 -1.83 7.38
CA VAL A 296 -16.22 -1.20 8.47
C VAL A 296 -16.94 -1.29 9.84
N GLY A 297 -18.04 -2.02 9.94
CA GLY A 297 -18.90 -2.04 11.14
C GLY A 297 -18.85 -3.31 11.99
N GLY A 298 -17.99 -4.28 11.67
CA GLY A 298 -17.99 -5.59 12.33
C GLY A 298 -17.02 -5.69 13.51
N THR A 299 -17.32 -6.54 14.49
CA THR A 299 -16.35 -7.01 15.48
C THR A 299 -15.38 -8.00 14.85
N LEU A 300 -14.13 -8.00 15.32
CA LEU A 300 -13.15 -9.02 14.96
C LEU A 300 -13.24 -10.19 15.93
N GLU A 301 -13.28 -11.40 15.38
CA GLU A 301 -13.12 -12.62 16.16
C GLU A 301 -11.63 -12.99 16.24
N TRP A 302 -11.19 -13.40 17.42
CA TRP A 302 -9.85 -13.96 17.59
C TRP A 302 -9.69 -15.23 16.74
N ARG A 303 -8.50 -15.40 16.18
CA ARG A 303 -8.13 -16.57 15.37
C ARG A 303 -6.72 -16.98 15.72
N ASP A 304 -6.46 -18.29 15.69
CA ASP A 304 -5.12 -18.85 15.96
C ASP A 304 -4.04 -18.31 15.01
N GLU A 305 -4.43 -17.80 13.85
CA GLU A 305 -3.51 -17.14 12.90
C GLU A 305 -2.89 -15.84 13.42
N PHE A 306 -3.42 -15.28 14.52
CA PHE A 306 -2.91 -14.08 15.19
C PHE A 306 -1.89 -14.41 16.29
N LEU A 307 -1.75 -15.68 16.68
CA LEU A 307 -0.79 -16.07 17.71
C LEU A 307 0.65 -15.80 17.27
N VAL A 308 1.35 -15.01 18.07
CA VAL A 308 2.79 -14.81 17.99
C VAL A 308 3.51 -15.99 18.64
N GLY A 309 2.91 -16.61 19.66
CA GLY A 309 3.45 -17.77 20.38
C GLY A 309 4.27 -17.38 21.61
N PHE A 310 3.92 -16.26 22.24
CA PHE A 310 4.48 -15.75 23.49
C PHE A 310 3.32 -15.29 24.37
N ASP A 311 3.09 -15.99 25.48
CA ASP A 311 1.92 -15.75 26.33
C ASP A 311 1.75 -14.27 26.73
N GLU A 312 2.85 -13.55 27.02
CA GLU A 312 2.79 -12.12 27.36
C GLU A 312 2.26 -11.27 26.18
N ILE A 313 2.79 -11.46 24.98
CA ILE A 313 2.40 -10.72 23.77
C ILE A 313 0.99 -11.14 23.33
N ASP A 314 0.70 -12.44 23.33
CA ASP A 314 -0.60 -12.97 22.91
C ASP A 314 -1.73 -12.47 23.85
N ASN A 315 -1.48 -12.40 25.16
CA ASN A 315 -2.42 -11.80 26.12
C ASN A 315 -2.65 -10.31 25.84
N GLN A 316 -1.58 -9.55 25.56
CA GLN A 316 -1.68 -8.14 25.19
C GLN A 316 -2.50 -7.95 23.90
N HIS A 317 -2.32 -8.79 22.88
CA HIS A 317 -3.11 -8.76 21.66
C HIS A 317 -4.59 -9.11 21.89
N HIS A 318 -4.87 -10.04 22.80
CA HIS A 318 -6.25 -10.35 23.21
C HIS A 318 -6.92 -9.13 23.88
N GLU A 319 -6.22 -8.43 24.77
CA GLU A 319 -6.71 -7.20 25.41
C GLU A 319 -6.98 -6.10 24.37
N LEU A 320 -6.03 -5.86 23.46
CA LEU A 320 -6.20 -4.91 22.36
C LEU A 320 -7.44 -5.23 21.51
N LEU A 321 -7.65 -6.50 21.16
CA LEU A 321 -8.81 -6.94 20.39
C LEU A 321 -10.13 -6.71 21.12
N ALA A 322 -10.16 -6.92 22.44
CA ALA A 322 -11.34 -6.64 23.25
C ALA A 322 -11.71 -5.16 23.21
N HIS A 323 -10.73 -4.26 23.34
CA HIS A 323 -10.94 -2.82 23.22
C HIS A 323 -11.35 -2.40 21.80
N ILE A 324 -10.77 -2.99 20.74
CA ILE A 324 -11.21 -2.77 19.35
C ILE A 324 -12.70 -3.08 19.20
N ASN A 325 -13.14 -4.23 19.71
CA ASN A 325 -14.52 -4.67 19.62
C ASN A 325 -15.47 -3.79 20.47
N GLN A 326 -15.02 -3.33 21.63
CA GLN A 326 -15.77 -2.38 22.45
C GLN A 326 -16.00 -1.07 21.69
N VAL A 327 -14.97 -0.51 21.05
CA VAL A 327 -15.07 0.69 20.22
C VAL A 327 -16.03 0.50 19.05
N ALA A 328 -15.90 -0.62 18.32
CA ALA A 328 -16.81 -0.94 17.22
C ALA A 328 -18.28 -1.00 17.67
N LEU A 329 -18.55 -1.62 18.82
CA LEU A 329 -19.88 -1.69 19.41
C LEU A 329 -20.41 -0.31 19.82
N MET A 330 -19.59 0.54 20.42
CA MET A 330 -19.96 1.92 20.80
C MET A 330 -20.37 2.73 19.57
N ILE A 331 -19.56 2.69 18.51
CA ILE A 331 -19.84 3.39 17.24
C ILE A 331 -21.13 2.88 16.60
N SER A 332 -21.35 1.56 16.60
CA SER A 332 -22.58 0.97 16.05
C SER A 332 -23.86 1.42 16.77
N ARG A 333 -23.74 1.89 18.02
CA ARG A 333 -24.84 2.39 18.86
C ARG A 333 -24.92 3.91 18.91
N GLU A 334 -24.09 4.59 18.13
CA GLU A 334 -23.90 6.04 18.19
C GLU A 334 -23.51 6.54 19.59
N ASP A 335 -22.80 5.72 20.36
CA ASP A 335 -22.31 6.03 21.71
C ASP A 335 -20.83 6.43 21.66
N SER A 336 -20.47 7.46 22.41
CA SER A 336 -19.09 8.00 22.50
C SER A 336 -18.55 8.05 23.92
N SER A 337 -19.29 7.50 24.90
CA SER A 337 -18.96 7.59 26.32
C SER A 337 -17.65 6.88 26.72
N GLY A 338 -17.26 5.80 26.02
CA GLY A 338 -16.04 5.03 26.31
C GLY A 338 -14.81 5.40 25.47
N ILE A 339 -14.86 6.48 24.69
CA ILE A 339 -13.71 6.94 23.88
C ILE A 339 -12.52 7.30 24.79
N GLU A 340 -12.78 8.02 25.88
CA GLU A 340 -11.72 8.51 26.78
C GLU A 340 -11.03 7.35 27.53
N GLU A 341 -11.80 6.34 27.96
CA GLU A 341 -11.27 5.11 28.56
C GLU A 341 -10.40 4.34 27.57
N THR A 342 -10.86 4.19 26.32
CA THR A 342 -10.08 3.54 25.26
C THR A 342 -8.76 4.29 25.03
N MET A 343 -8.80 5.61 24.96
CA MET A 343 -7.59 6.41 24.75
C MET A 343 -6.60 6.31 25.92
N GLN A 344 -7.10 6.16 27.15
CA GLN A 344 -6.24 5.90 28.30
C GLN A 344 -5.58 4.52 28.20
N PHE A 345 -6.35 3.47 27.92
CA PHE A 345 -5.83 2.12 27.68
C PHE A 345 -4.74 2.12 26.61
N LEU A 346 -4.98 2.76 25.46
CA LEU A 346 -4.01 2.81 24.36
C LEU A 346 -2.72 3.52 24.74
N GLY A 347 -2.80 4.56 25.57
CA GLY A 347 -1.62 5.24 26.09
C GLY A 347 -0.74 4.29 26.90
N ASP A 348 -1.34 3.49 27.77
CA ASP A 348 -0.62 2.51 28.58
C ASP A 348 -0.10 1.36 27.72
N TYR A 349 -0.95 0.84 26.81
CA TYR A 349 -0.63 -0.25 25.90
C TYR A 349 0.58 0.06 25.02
N VAL A 350 0.61 1.23 24.36
CA VAL A 350 1.74 1.69 23.53
C VAL A 350 3.06 1.68 24.29
N HIS A 351 3.06 2.03 25.58
CA HIS A 351 4.28 2.03 26.39
C HIS A 351 4.71 0.61 26.79
N PHE A 352 3.82 -0.15 27.42
CA PHE A 352 4.18 -1.45 27.99
C PHE A 352 4.41 -2.53 26.92
N HIS A 353 3.56 -2.60 25.89
CA HIS A 353 3.66 -3.60 24.83
C HIS A 353 4.97 -3.45 24.05
N PHE A 354 5.28 -2.23 23.61
CA PHE A 354 6.49 -1.95 22.83
C PHE A 354 7.75 -2.18 23.65
N ASP A 355 7.81 -1.78 24.92
CA ASP A 355 8.98 -2.03 25.77
C ASP A 355 9.27 -3.54 25.93
N SER A 356 8.24 -4.35 26.15
CA SER A 356 8.37 -5.81 26.25
C SER A 356 8.86 -6.41 24.94
N GLU A 357 8.27 -6.04 23.81
CA GLU A 357 8.65 -6.57 22.50
C GLU A 357 10.06 -6.13 22.07
N GLU A 358 10.41 -4.87 22.27
CA GLU A 358 11.74 -4.35 21.96
C GLU A 358 12.84 -5.05 22.74
N LYS A 359 12.57 -5.41 24.00
CA LYS A 359 13.49 -6.19 24.81
C LYS A 359 13.71 -7.57 24.19
N ILE A 360 12.63 -8.26 23.81
CA ILE A 360 12.70 -9.58 23.14
C ILE A 360 13.49 -9.47 21.83
N MET A 361 13.22 -8.46 21.00
CA MET A 361 13.93 -8.23 19.73
C MET A 361 15.45 -8.08 19.93
N ARG A 362 15.88 -7.35 20.97
CA ARG A 362 17.31 -7.18 21.32
C ARG A 362 17.92 -8.51 21.75
N GLU A 363 17.23 -9.28 22.59
CA GLU A 363 17.72 -10.56 23.10
C GLU A 363 17.94 -11.60 22.00
N VAL A 364 17.11 -11.60 20.96
CA VAL A 364 17.16 -12.58 19.86
C VAL A 364 17.93 -12.08 18.62
N ASN A 365 18.47 -10.86 18.64
CA ASN A 365 19.11 -10.21 17.49
C ASN A 365 18.20 -10.21 16.24
N TYR A 366 16.97 -9.74 16.40
CA TYR A 366 15.98 -9.72 15.32
C TYR A 366 16.46 -8.87 14.12
N PRO A 367 16.58 -9.42 12.90
CA PRO A 367 17.22 -8.74 11.77
C PRO A 367 16.43 -7.53 11.23
N LEU A 368 15.11 -7.50 11.44
CA LEU A 368 14.24 -6.40 10.99
C LEU A 368 13.87 -5.42 12.12
N MET A 369 14.62 -5.43 13.22
CA MET A 369 14.32 -4.60 14.41
C MET A 369 14.17 -3.11 14.08
N ASN A 370 14.99 -2.56 13.18
CA ASN A 370 14.92 -1.13 12.84
C ASN A 370 13.60 -0.76 12.13
N ASP A 371 13.05 -1.65 11.31
CA ASP A 371 11.77 -1.45 10.64
C ASP A 371 10.63 -1.59 11.64
N HIS A 372 10.69 -2.59 12.53
CA HIS A 372 9.75 -2.78 13.63
C HIS A 372 9.67 -1.56 14.57
N LEU A 373 10.82 -1.04 15.02
CA LEU A 373 10.89 0.18 15.84
C LEU A 373 10.33 1.42 15.13
N ARG A 374 10.41 1.46 13.80
CA ARG A 374 9.84 2.56 13.02
C ARG A 374 8.32 2.49 13.04
N GLU A 375 7.75 1.29 12.92
CA GLU A 375 6.30 1.08 13.05
C GLU A 375 5.80 1.51 14.43
N HIS A 376 6.49 1.14 15.52
CA HIS A 376 6.16 1.58 16.88
C HIS A 376 6.07 3.11 16.97
N ARG A 377 7.12 3.82 16.54
CA ARG A 377 7.15 5.28 16.57
C ARG A 377 6.01 5.91 15.78
N LYS A 378 5.69 5.37 14.60
CA LYS A 378 4.60 5.86 13.76
C LYS A 378 3.23 5.67 14.40
N LEU A 379 3.00 4.52 15.04
CA LEU A 379 1.78 4.25 15.79
C LEU A 379 1.63 5.21 16.99
N VAL A 380 2.73 5.50 17.70
CA VAL A 380 2.73 6.51 18.78
C VAL A 380 2.40 7.90 18.24
N GLU A 381 3.02 8.33 17.13
CA GLU A 381 2.75 9.61 16.50
C GLU A 381 1.27 9.77 16.11
N GLN A 382 0.68 8.73 15.51
CA GLN A 382 -0.74 8.71 15.15
C GLN A 382 -1.65 8.74 16.37
N PHE A 383 -1.35 7.94 17.41
CA PHE A 383 -2.09 7.95 18.67
C PHE A 383 -2.10 9.35 19.31
N LEU A 384 -0.94 10.01 19.39
CA LEU A 384 -0.82 11.36 19.94
C LEU A 384 -1.61 12.38 19.13
N ARG A 385 -1.63 12.25 17.80
CA ARG A 385 -2.44 13.10 16.93
C ARG A 385 -3.94 12.91 17.20
N LEU A 386 -4.43 11.66 17.23
CA LEU A 386 -5.83 11.36 17.54
C LEU A 386 -6.22 11.87 18.92
N LYS A 387 -5.35 11.71 19.92
CA LYS A 387 -5.55 12.26 21.27
C LYS A 387 -5.70 13.78 21.26
N ALA A 388 -4.89 14.49 20.47
CA ALA A 388 -5.00 15.93 20.32
C ALA A 388 -6.32 16.36 19.65
N GLU A 389 -6.76 15.65 18.61
CA GLU A 389 -8.04 15.91 17.91
C GLU A 389 -9.27 15.64 18.79
N ILE A 390 -9.21 14.65 19.68
CA ILE A 390 -10.25 14.41 20.68
C ILE A 390 -10.29 15.53 21.72
N THR A 391 -9.12 15.96 22.18
CA THR A 391 -9.00 17.00 23.22
C THR A 391 -9.43 18.38 22.70
N SER A 392 -9.21 18.67 21.41
CA SER A 392 -9.61 19.95 20.81
C SER A 392 -11.12 20.10 20.67
N GLY A 393 -11.88 18.99 20.64
CA GLY A 393 -13.31 18.99 20.38
C GLY A 393 -13.70 19.51 19.00
N SER A 394 -12.77 19.51 18.03
CA SER A 394 -12.96 20.13 16.71
C SER A 394 -13.80 19.29 15.74
N HIS A 395 -14.09 18.03 16.06
CA HIS A 395 -14.80 17.10 15.19
C HIS A 395 -15.95 16.40 15.93
N ASP A 396 -16.87 15.84 15.16
CA ASP A 396 -17.96 15.02 15.67
C ASP A 396 -17.42 13.77 16.40
N LYS A 397 -18.05 13.40 17.52
CA LYS A 397 -17.57 12.29 18.37
C LYS A 397 -17.68 10.93 17.67
N LEU A 398 -18.65 10.73 16.78
CA LEU A 398 -18.79 9.50 16.00
C LEU A 398 -17.69 9.41 14.94
N TYR A 399 -17.36 10.54 14.30
CA TYR A 399 -16.21 10.60 13.42
C TYR A 399 -14.92 10.23 14.15
N LEU A 400 -14.65 10.85 15.31
CA LEU A 400 -13.47 10.54 16.12
C LEU A 400 -13.46 9.08 16.59
N GLY A 401 -14.60 8.56 17.05
CA GLY A 401 -14.74 7.15 17.40
C GLY A 401 -14.37 6.24 16.24
N PHE A 402 -14.89 6.51 15.04
CA PHE A 402 -14.55 5.76 13.84
C PHE A 402 -13.06 5.87 13.47
N GLN A 403 -12.44 7.05 13.58
CA GLN A 403 -11.01 7.20 13.34
C GLN A 403 -10.16 6.38 14.33
N ILE A 404 -10.56 6.32 15.60
CA ILE A 404 -9.92 5.44 16.59
C ILE A 404 -10.12 3.98 16.20
N GLN A 405 -11.32 3.60 15.78
CA GLN A 405 -11.59 2.25 15.29
C GLN A 405 -10.68 1.92 14.11
N LEU A 406 -10.58 2.80 13.10
CA LEU A 406 -9.70 2.61 11.95
C LEU A 406 -8.26 2.38 12.39
N PHE A 407 -7.72 3.30 13.20
CA PHE A 407 -6.37 3.21 13.73
C PHE A 407 -6.11 1.88 14.44
N LEU A 408 -7.01 1.45 15.32
CA LEU A 408 -6.80 0.21 16.06
C LEU A 408 -6.92 -1.05 15.20
N PHE A 409 -7.88 -1.05 14.28
CA PHE A 409 -8.02 -2.13 13.33
C PHE A 409 -6.79 -2.24 12.43
N ASP A 410 -6.28 -1.12 11.96
CA ASP A 410 -5.10 -1.05 11.11
C ASP A 410 -3.85 -1.49 11.89
N TRP A 411 -3.68 -1.01 13.13
CA TRP A 411 -2.64 -1.48 14.03
C TRP A 411 -2.70 -3.00 14.22
N PHE A 412 -3.85 -3.55 14.59
CA PHE A 412 -4.03 -4.99 14.76
C PHE A 412 -3.76 -5.75 13.46
N ALA A 413 -4.35 -5.31 12.34
CA ALA A 413 -4.22 -5.96 11.04
C ALA A 413 -2.78 -5.99 10.52
N ASN A 414 -2.01 -4.95 10.82
CA ASN A 414 -0.73 -4.73 10.15
C ASN A 414 0.44 -5.07 11.05
N HIS A 415 0.44 -4.63 12.30
CA HIS A 415 1.52 -4.90 13.23
C HIS A 415 1.38 -6.29 13.84
N THR A 416 0.30 -6.50 14.61
CA THR A 416 0.05 -7.75 15.33
C THR A 416 0.04 -8.96 14.40
N THR A 417 -0.74 -8.92 13.31
CA THR A 417 -0.85 -10.12 12.46
C THR A 417 0.32 -10.34 11.48
N LYS A 418 1.21 -9.36 11.28
CA LYS A 418 2.32 -9.48 10.31
C LYS A 418 3.68 -9.29 10.97
N THR A 419 3.95 -8.13 11.54
CA THR A 419 5.24 -7.76 12.11
C THR A 419 5.54 -8.63 13.33
N ASP A 420 4.66 -8.64 14.33
CA ASP A 420 4.85 -9.42 15.56
C ASP A 420 4.84 -10.91 15.25
N ARG A 421 3.94 -11.35 14.36
CA ARG A 421 3.91 -12.74 13.88
C ARG A 421 5.23 -13.16 13.21
N HIS A 422 5.86 -12.27 12.45
CA HIS A 422 7.17 -12.51 11.84
C HIS A 422 8.25 -12.65 12.92
N LEU A 423 8.27 -11.76 13.91
CA LEU A 423 9.12 -11.88 15.10
C LEU A 423 8.90 -13.22 15.80
N GLY A 424 7.65 -13.59 16.06
CA GLY A 424 7.28 -14.87 16.68
C GLY A 424 7.79 -16.09 15.91
N LYS A 425 7.68 -16.06 14.57
CA LYS A 425 8.25 -17.10 13.71
C LYS A 425 9.78 -17.14 13.81
N PHE A 426 10.44 -15.98 13.73
CA PHE A 426 11.90 -15.87 13.84
C PHE A 426 12.41 -16.47 15.16
N ILE A 427 11.75 -16.18 16.27
CA ILE A 427 12.18 -16.70 17.58
C ILE A 427 11.97 -18.22 17.67
N ARG A 428 10.86 -18.75 17.15
CA ARG A 428 10.65 -20.21 17.07
C ARG A 428 11.75 -20.89 16.26
N ASP A 429 12.08 -20.33 15.10
CA ASP A 429 13.12 -20.87 14.22
C ASP A 429 14.52 -20.78 14.87
N ALA A 430 14.79 -19.72 15.64
CA ALA A 430 16.02 -19.57 16.41
C ALA A 430 16.14 -20.60 17.55
N LYS A 431 15.04 -20.89 18.25
CA LYS A 431 14.98 -21.91 19.32
C LYS A 431 15.02 -23.35 18.79
N ALA A 432 14.62 -23.57 17.53
CA ALA A 432 14.63 -24.89 16.89
C ALA A 432 15.99 -25.26 16.27
N LYS A 433 16.95 -24.33 16.22
CA LYS A 433 18.33 -24.64 15.79
C LYS A 433 19.07 -25.35 16.95
N PRO A 434 19.62 -26.56 16.69
CA PRO A 434 20.26 -27.39 17.71
C PRO A 434 21.56 -26.81 18.27
#